data_AF-A0A2P4YID9-F1
#
_entry.id   AF-A0A2P4YID9-F1
#
_cell.length_a   1.000
_cell.length_b   1.000
_cell.length_c   1.000
_cell.angle_alpha   90.00
_cell.angle_beta   90.00
_cell.angle_gamma   90.00
#
_symmetry.space_group_name_H-M   'P 1'
#
loop_
_entity.id
_entity.type
_entity.pdbx_description
1 polymer ?
#
loop_
_entity_poly.entity_id
_entity_poly.type
_entity_poly.pdbx_seq_one_letter_code
_entity_poly.pdbx_strand_id
1 'polypeptide(L)'
;GFPNTQCRMVDCPVHSTYLSEDFPGTPLDITKPIQGPYGTGQSGPAFGKCPVTSNTAFGQDDDVKFARNLNLKKLNAFALGHGWYFWNFKTELGSRWNFLELVRQGVFPKNVSSYHDSEDVFSACDKEDRGEFLCAAKRGIHPDDLERGLDYACSGNHVDCSDIDTKFPTIEERADWAFNEYWHAYRYSGATCDFGGAAHLLSTNQTPPTPSLDQHLHLATSPFSPVMIVVWCFVGVAAGIIVVVVAGMRILARHQRRKEYSPLMTVNV
;
A
#
# COMPACT_ATOMS: atom_id res chain seq x y z
N GLY A 1 -7.78 7.36 -1.29
CA GLY A 1 -7.93 6.47 -2.46
C GLY A 1 -7.82 5.02 -2.04
N PHE A 2 -8.22 4.13 -2.94
CA PHE A 2 -8.12 2.69 -2.72
C PHE A 2 -6.68 2.25 -2.99
N PRO A 3 -6.09 1.40 -2.13
CA PRO A 3 -4.72 0.95 -2.34
C PRO A 3 -4.63 0.17 -3.65
N ASN A 4 -3.81 0.67 -4.58
CA ASN A 4 -3.44 -0.09 -5.76
C ASN A 4 -2.58 -1.27 -5.32
N THR A 5 -3.01 -2.48 -5.66
CA THR A 5 -2.26 -3.71 -5.42
C THR A 5 -1.97 -4.39 -6.75
N GLN A 6 -0.87 -5.12 -6.82
CA GLN A 6 -0.60 -5.97 -7.96
C GLN A 6 -1.46 -7.22 -7.87
N CYS A 7 -2.24 -7.48 -8.91
CA CYS A 7 -2.98 -8.72 -9.06
C CYS A 7 -2.01 -9.88 -9.27
N ARG A 8 -2.40 -11.07 -8.80
CA ARG A 8 -1.73 -12.30 -9.21
C ARG A 8 -2.13 -12.58 -10.66
N MET A 9 -1.17 -12.95 -11.49
CA MET A 9 -1.44 -13.30 -12.90
C MET A 9 -1.49 -14.83 -13.07
N VAL A 10 -2.44 -15.32 -13.85
CA VAL A 10 -2.55 -16.73 -14.25
C VAL A 10 -2.76 -16.83 -15.77
N ASP A 11 -2.57 -18.02 -16.34
CA ASP A 11 -2.92 -18.26 -17.74
C ASP A 11 -4.43 -18.09 -17.94
N CYS A 12 -4.79 -17.29 -18.94
CA CYS A 12 -6.18 -17.13 -19.35
C CYS A 12 -6.67 -18.39 -20.08
N PRO A 13 -7.94 -18.79 -19.89
CA PRO A 13 -8.56 -19.74 -20.78
C PRO A 13 -8.70 -19.11 -22.18
N VAL A 14 -8.11 -19.73 -23.21
CA VAL A 14 -8.20 -19.27 -24.61
C VAL A 14 -9.63 -19.40 -25.12
N HIS A 15 -10.24 -20.55 -24.86
CA HIS A 15 -11.64 -20.82 -25.15
C HIS A 15 -12.47 -20.51 -23.92
N SER A 16 -13.52 -19.72 -24.10
CA SER A 16 -14.43 -19.40 -23.02
C SER A 16 -15.13 -20.66 -22.52
N THR A 17 -15.16 -20.84 -21.20
CA THR A 17 -15.89 -21.93 -20.53
C THR A 17 -17.29 -21.52 -20.09
N TYR A 18 -17.67 -20.25 -20.27
CA TYR A 18 -18.92 -19.67 -19.75
C TYR A 18 -19.71 -18.93 -20.83
N LEU A 19 -19.05 -18.08 -21.62
CA LEU A 19 -19.60 -17.40 -22.80
C LEU A 19 -19.42 -18.28 -24.05
N SER A 20 -20.32 -18.16 -25.04
CA SER A 20 -20.20 -18.84 -26.35
C SER A 20 -19.01 -18.31 -27.16
N GLU A 21 -18.48 -19.11 -28.09
CA GLU A 21 -17.35 -18.70 -28.95
C GLU A 21 -17.65 -17.46 -29.81
N ASP A 22 -18.92 -17.20 -30.13
CA ASP A 22 -19.36 -16.03 -30.89
C ASP A 22 -19.32 -14.71 -30.08
N PHE A 23 -18.99 -14.77 -28.77
CA PHE A 23 -18.93 -13.57 -27.94
C PHE A 23 -17.73 -12.69 -28.32
N PRO A 24 -17.87 -11.35 -28.36
CA PRO A 24 -16.74 -10.48 -28.69
C PRO A 24 -15.54 -10.71 -27.75
N GLY A 25 -14.38 -11.00 -28.34
CA GLY A 25 -13.15 -11.31 -27.58
C GLY A 25 -12.96 -12.79 -27.24
N THR A 26 -13.82 -13.68 -27.72
CA THR A 26 -13.60 -15.13 -27.70
C THR A 26 -13.37 -15.68 -29.12
N PRO A 27 -12.41 -16.60 -29.33
CA PRO A 27 -11.37 -16.99 -28.39
C PRO A 27 -10.40 -15.84 -28.10
N LEU A 28 -9.79 -15.86 -26.91
CA LEU A 28 -8.84 -14.84 -26.49
C LEU A 28 -7.57 -14.89 -27.35
N ASP A 29 -7.18 -13.76 -27.93
CA ASP A 29 -5.93 -13.66 -28.67
C ASP A 29 -4.74 -13.48 -27.70
N ILE A 30 -3.98 -14.53 -27.47
CA ILE A 30 -2.86 -14.53 -26.51
C ILE A 30 -1.67 -13.65 -26.94
N THR A 31 -1.64 -13.16 -28.18
CA THR A 31 -0.52 -12.36 -28.71
C THR A 31 -0.74 -10.87 -28.53
N LYS A 32 -1.97 -10.46 -28.23
CA LYS A 32 -2.35 -9.06 -28.12
C LYS A 32 -2.11 -8.50 -26.70
N PRO A 33 -1.89 -7.17 -26.60
CA PRO A 33 -1.90 -6.46 -25.32
C PRO A 33 -3.31 -6.49 -24.70
N ILE A 34 -3.58 -5.61 -23.73
CA ILE A 34 -4.87 -5.58 -23.03
C ILE A 34 -6.05 -5.54 -24.01
N GLN A 35 -6.94 -6.52 -23.91
CA GLN A 35 -8.12 -6.66 -24.80
C GLN A 35 -9.42 -6.17 -24.16
N GLY A 36 -9.33 -5.58 -22.97
CA GLY A 36 -10.45 -5.10 -22.18
C GLY A 36 -10.88 -6.08 -21.08
N PRO A 37 -11.85 -5.72 -20.24
CA PRO A 37 -12.58 -4.46 -20.24
C PRO A 37 -11.65 -3.26 -19.96
N TYR A 38 -11.91 -2.15 -20.65
CA TYR A 38 -11.17 -0.90 -20.47
C TYR A 38 -11.81 -0.12 -19.32
N GLY A 39 -11.05 0.08 -18.24
CA GLY A 39 -11.43 0.89 -17.09
C GLY A 39 -10.27 1.81 -16.68
N THR A 40 -10.32 2.39 -15.49
CA THR A 40 -9.26 3.26 -14.95
C THR A 40 -7.97 2.51 -14.55
N GLY A 41 -7.82 1.23 -14.91
CA GLY A 41 -6.66 0.40 -14.57
C GLY A 41 -6.42 -0.77 -15.52
N GLN A 42 -5.27 -1.45 -15.37
CA GLN A 42 -4.85 -2.58 -16.19
C GLN A 42 -5.40 -3.92 -15.67
N SER A 43 -6.73 -4.03 -15.56
CA SER A 43 -7.40 -5.19 -14.93
C SER A 43 -7.99 -6.17 -15.96
N GLY A 44 -7.43 -6.24 -17.17
CA GLY A 44 -7.91 -7.09 -18.26
C GLY A 44 -6.89 -8.13 -18.72
N PRO A 45 -7.32 -9.14 -19.51
CA PRO A 45 -6.42 -10.11 -20.14
C PRO A 45 -5.41 -9.41 -21.06
N ALA A 46 -4.13 -9.75 -20.92
CA ALA A 46 -3.05 -9.25 -21.76
C ALA A 46 -2.00 -10.33 -21.95
N PHE A 47 -1.55 -10.53 -23.20
CA PHE A 47 -0.52 -11.51 -23.56
C PHE A 47 -0.79 -12.92 -22.99
N GLY A 48 -2.06 -13.35 -23.06
CA GLY A 48 -2.51 -14.65 -22.53
C GLY A 48 -2.56 -14.76 -21.00
N LYS A 49 -2.30 -13.68 -20.24
CA LYS A 49 -2.36 -13.65 -18.78
C LYS A 49 -3.56 -12.87 -18.27
N CYS A 50 -4.21 -13.41 -17.24
CA CYS A 50 -5.41 -12.87 -16.62
C CYS A 50 -5.11 -12.47 -15.17
N PRO A 51 -5.48 -11.25 -14.74
CA PRO A 51 -5.39 -10.88 -13.34
C PRO A 51 -6.47 -11.62 -12.54
N VAL A 52 -6.06 -12.23 -11.44
CA VAL A 52 -6.95 -12.87 -10.48
C VAL A 52 -6.77 -12.28 -9.08
N THR A 53 -7.79 -12.49 -8.26
CA THR A 53 -7.76 -12.10 -6.85
C THR A 53 -6.58 -12.79 -6.16
N SER A 54 -5.77 -12.00 -5.44
CA SER A 54 -4.63 -12.50 -4.67
C SER A 54 -4.95 -12.55 -3.17
N ASN A 55 -4.68 -13.69 -2.56
CA ASN A 55 -4.82 -13.93 -1.12
C ASN A 55 -3.59 -13.47 -0.32
N THR A 56 -2.62 -12.85 -0.98
CA THR A 56 -1.37 -12.34 -0.38
C THR A 56 -1.02 -10.94 -0.88
N ALA A 57 -1.96 -10.25 -1.52
CA ALA A 57 -1.74 -8.92 -2.13
C ALA A 57 -1.16 -7.87 -1.17
N PHE A 58 -1.39 -8.04 0.14
CA PHE A 58 -0.92 -7.17 1.20
C PHE A 58 0.08 -7.87 2.15
N GLY A 59 0.64 -9.02 1.73
CA GLY A 59 1.55 -9.82 2.57
C GLY A 59 0.85 -10.48 3.76
N GLN A 60 -0.47 -10.68 3.70
CA GLN A 60 -1.23 -11.33 4.75
C GLN A 60 -1.07 -12.85 4.71
N ASP A 61 -0.93 -13.47 5.88
CA ASP A 61 -0.91 -14.94 6.04
C ASP A 61 -2.32 -15.54 6.13
N ASP A 62 -3.26 -14.79 6.71
CA ASP A 62 -4.65 -15.18 6.90
C ASP A 62 -5.58 -14.20 6.16
N ASP A 63 -6.03 -14.62 4.98
CA ASP A 63 -6.88 -13.80 4.12
C ASP A 63 -8.28 -13.58 4.69
N VAL A 64 -8.81 -14.55 5.46
CA VAL A 64 -10.14 -14.44 6.07
C VAL A 64 -10.10 -13.41 7.19
N LYS A 65 -9.07 -13.46 8.04
CA LYS A 65 -8.85 -12.45 9.08
C LYS A 65 -8.61 -11.06 8.48
N PHE A 66 -7.80 -10.96 7.42
CA PHE A 66 -7.60 -9.71 6.71
C PHE A 66 -8.92 -9.16 6.15
N ALA A 67 -9.70 -10.00 5.48
CA ALA A 67 -11.01 -9.64 4.94
C ALA A 67 -11.99 -9.21 6.05
N ARG A 68 -12.02 -9.92 7.18
CA ARG A 68 -12.83 -9.55 8.36
C ARG A 68 -12.45 -8.16 8.85
N ASN A 69 -11.17 -7.90 9.11
CA ASN A 69 -10.71 -6.61 9.59
C ASN A 69 -11.08 -5.46 8.64
N LEU A 70 -10.87 -5.67 7.33
CA LEU A 70 -11.26 -4.69 6.31
C LEU A 70 -12.78 -4.47 6.30
N ASN A 71 -13.56 -5.54 6.43
CA ASN A 71 -15.01 -5.48 6.43
C ASN A 71 -15.57 -4.75 7.65
N LEU A 72 -15.07 -5.04 8.85
CA LEU A 72 -15.50 -4.36 10.08
C LEU A 72 -15.29 -2.84 9.99
N LYS A 73 -14.15 -2.40 9.43
CA LYS A 73 -13.88 -0.97 9.17
C LYS A 73 -14.85 -0.35 8.17
N LYS A 74 -15.24 -1.08 7.12
CA LYS A 74 -16.27 -0.61 6.18
C LYS A 74 -17.63 -0.49 6.86
N LEU A 75 -18.02 -1.50 7.65
CA LEU A 75 -19.28 -1.47 8.40
C LEU A 75 -19.30 -0.33 9.42
N ASN A 76 -18.19 -0.07 10.10
CA ASN A 76 -18.00 1.09 10.98
C ASN A 76 -18.27 2.40 10.23
N ALA A 77 -17.57 2.61 9.11
CA ALA A 77 -17.70 3.82 8.31
C ALA A 77 -19.13 4.03 7.78
N PHE A 78 -19.80 2.96 7.35
CA PHE A 78 -21.17 3.03 6.83
C PHE A 78 -22.23 3.11 7.92
N ALA A 79 -21.93 2.73 9.16
CA ALA A 79 -22.85 2.85 10.30
C ALA A 79 -23.15 4.31 10.66
N LEU A 80 -22.22 5.23 10.36
CA LEU A 80 -22.42 6.67 10.50
C LEU A 80 -23.19 7.29 9.30
N GLY A 81 -23.29 6.57 8.18
CA GLY A 81 -23.93 7.05 6.96
C GLY A 81 -25.37 6.57 6.78
N HIS A 82 -25.91 6.72 5.56
CA HIS A 82 -27.27 6.27 5.20
C HIS A 82 -27.41 4.74 5.05
N GLY A 83 -26.38 3.97 5.38
CA GLY A 83 -26.33 2.51 5.24
C GLY A 83 -25.43 2.04 4.10
N TRP A 84 -25.54 0.76 3.77
CA TRP A 84 -24.70 0.07 2.78
C TRP A 84 -25.48 -1.05 2.09
N TYR A 85 -25.00 -1.47 0.93
CA TYR A 85 -25.40 -2.71 0.27
C TYR A 85 -24.13 -3.47 -0.13
N PHE A 86 -24.20 -4.80 -0.14
CA PHE A 86 -23.06 -5.63 -0.54
C PHE A 86 -23.24 -6.13 -1.98
N TRP A 87 -22.27 -5.85 -2.81
CA TRP A 87 -22.14 -6.40 -4.16
C TRP A 87 -21.17 -7.60 -4.10
N ASN A 88 -21.60 -8.87 -4.22
CA ASN A 88 -22.91 -9.43 -4.57
C ASN A 88 -23.46 -10.37 -3.48
N PHE A 89 -24.77 -10.59 -3.43
CA PHE A 89 -25.39 -11.50 -2.44
C PHE A 89 -24.87 -12.94 -2.57
N LYS A 90 -24.67 -13.41 -3.81
CA LYS A 90 -24.09 -14.71 -4.14
C LYS A 90 -23.30 -14.59 -5.44
N THR A 91 -22.22 -15.35 -5.56
CA THR A 91 -21.50 -15.58 -6.81
C THR A 91 -21.28 -17.08 -7.03
N GLU A 92 -21.07 -17.47 -8.28
CA GLU A 92 -20.62 -18.82 -8.64
C GLU A 92 -19.12 -18.99 -8.35
N LEU A 93 -18.34 -17.95 -8.62
CA LEU A 93 -16.89 -17.91 -8.44
C LEU A 93 -16.49 -16.70 -7.58
N GLY A 94 -15.40 -16.85 -6.83
CA GLY A 94 -14.79 -15.78 -6.03
C GLY A 94 -15.54 -15.47 -4.72
N SER A 95 -15.04 -16.03 -3.61
CA SER A 95 -15.63 -15.86 -2.27
C SER A 95 -15.71 -14.40 -1.81
N ARG A 96 -14.74 -13.55 -2.18
CA ARG A 96 -14.67 -12.13 -1.78
C ARG A 96 -15.84 -11.27 -2.27
N TRP A 97 -16.58 -11.75 -3.27
CA TRP A 97 -17.74 -11.07 -3.82
C TRP A 97 -19.06 -11.77 -3.46
N ASN A 98 -19.01 -12.76 -2.57
CA ASN A 98 -20.15 -13.59 -2.18
C ASN A 98 -20.53 -13.34 -0.71
N PHE A 99 -21.57 -12.54 -0.48
CA PHE A 99 -22.02 -12.20 0.86
C PHE A 99 -22.30 -13.44 1.72
N LEU A 100 -23.02 -14.42 1.18
CA LEU A 100 -23.39 -15.64 1.92
C LEU A 100 -22.17 -16.44 2.37
N GLU A 101 -21.15 -16.54 1.51
CA GLU A 101 -19.90 -17.23 1.86
C GLU A 101 -19.12 -16.46 2.92
N LEU A 102 -19.01 -15.14 2.78
CA LEU A 102 -18.31 -14.30 3.76
C LEU A 102 -18.98 -14.32 5.14
N VAL A 103 -20.31 -14.41 5.21
CA VAL A 103 -21.04 -14.63 6.48
C VAL A 103 -20.69 -16.00 7.08
N ARG A 104 -20.65 -17.07 6.27
CA ARG A 104 -20.27 -18.41 6.75
C ARG A 104 -18.84 -18.49 7.25
N GLN A 105 -17.93 -17.77 6.61
CA GLN A 105 -16.51 -17.68 6.99
C GLN A 105 -16.26 -16.75 8.19
N GLY A 106 -17.29 -16.06 8.70
CA GLY A 106 -17.15 -15.10 9.81
C GLY A 106 -16.50 -13.78 9.42
N VAL A 107 -16.39 -13.47 8.13
CA VAL A 107 -15.94 -12.15 7.65
C VAL A 107 -16.98 -11.07 7.94
N PHE A 108 -18.27 -11.42 7.87
CA PHE A 108 -19.37 -10.58 8.33
C PHE A 108 -19.83 -11.01 9.73
N PRO A 109 -20.30 -10.05 10.57
CA PRO A 109 -21.12 -10.37 11.73
C PRO A 109 -22.35 -11.21 11.32
N LYS A 110 -22.81 -12.10 12.21
CA LYS A 110 -24.00 -12.92 11.91
C LYS A 110 -25.26 -12.09 11.81
N ASN A 111 -25.38 -11.05 12.65
CA ASN A 111 -26.46 -10.09 12.59
C ASN A 111 -25.91 -8.76 12.05
N VAL A 112 -26.32 -8.42 10.83
CA VAL A 112 -25.92 -7.18 10.16
C VAL A 112 -26.94 -6.05 10.32
N SER A 113 -28.09 -6.35 10.93
CA SER A 113 -29.12 -5.35 11.26
C SER A 113 -28.87 -4.69 12.62
N SER A 114 -28.13 -5.36 13.51
CA SER A 114 -27.72 -4.83 14.80
C SER A 114 -26.41 -5.49 15.23
N TYR A 115 -25.36 -4.69 15.30
CA TYR A 115 -24.04 -5.15 15.74
C TYR A 115 -23.96 -5.16 17.26
N HIS A 116 -23.50 -6.28 17.82
CA HIS A 116 -23.19 -6.39 19.24
C HIS A 116 -21.75 -5.94 19.50
N ASP A 117 -21.45 -5.47 20.70
CA ASP A 117 -20.11 -4.96 21.06
C ASP A 117 -19.00 -6.00 20.81
N SER A 118 -19.31 -7.28 21.03
CA SER A 118 -18.40 -8.41 20.78
C SER A 118 -18.02 -8.64 19.32
N GLU A 119 -18.66 -7.96 18.37
CA GLU A 119 -18.32 -8.03 16.94
C GLU A 119 -17.25 -7.00 16.54
N ASP A 120 -16.88 -6.10 17.45
CA ASP A 120 -15.82 -5.09 17.27
C ASP A 120 -16.03 -4.17 16.05
N VAL A 121 -17.27 -4.01 15.57
CA VAL A 121 -17.57 -3.12 14.43
C VAL A 121 -17.29 -1.67 14.81
N PHE A 122 -17.78 -1.21 15.96
CA PHE A 122 -17.63 0.19 16.35
C PHE A 122 -16.21 0.55 16.79
N SER A 123 -15.41 -0.42 17.24
CA SER A 123 -14.00 -0.25 17.61
C SER A 123 -13.01 -0.55 16.48
N ALA A 124 -13.50 -0.92 15.29
CA ALA A 124 -12.67 -1.42 14.19
C ALA A 124 -11.59 -0.42 13.72
N CYS A 125 -11.84 0.88 13.91
CA CYS A 125 -10.97 1.99 13.50
C CYS A 125 -10.21 2.62 14.68
N ASP A 126 -10.33 2.09 15.90
CA ASP A 126 -9.80 2.73 17.10
C ASP A 126 -8.28 2.96 17.05
N LYS A 127 -7.53 2.09 16.38
CA LYS A 127 -6.08 2.24 16.26
C LYS A 127 -5.71 3.42 15.39
N GLU A 128 -6.39 3.56 14.25
CA GLU A 128 -6.31 4.75 13.40
C GLU A 128 -6.76 5.98 14.18
N ASP A 129 -7.83 5.84 14.97
CA ASP A 129 -8.41 6.93 15.73
C ASP A 129 -7.53 7.43 16.87
N ARG A 130 -6.76 6.54 17.50
CA ARG A 130 -5.73 6.87 18.48
C ARG A 130 -4.43 7.37 17.85
N GLY A 131 -4.29 7.32 16.52
CA GLY A 131 -3.07 7.74 15.83
C GLY A 131 -1.93 6.72 15.89
N GLU A 132 -2.24 5.42 15.97
CA GLU A 132 -1.23 4.35 15.93
C GLU A 132 -0.66 4.08 14.51
N PHE A 133 -0.87 5.02 13.58
CA PHE A 133 -0.39 4.95 12.21
C PHE A 133 0.28 6.26 11.81
N LEU A 134 1.26 6.12 10.93
CA LEU A 134 1.94 7.21 10.24
C LEU A 134 1.53 7.19 8.77
N CYS A 135 1.18 8.34 8.21
CA CYS A 135 1.05 8.46 6.76
C CYS A 135 2.42 8.77 6.14
N ALA A 136 2.90 7.92 5.26
CA ALA A 136 4.22 8.06 4.64
C ALA A 136 4.14 8.00 3.11
N ALA A 137 5.07 8.69 2.47
CA ALA A 137 5.22 8.62 1.03
C ALA A 137 5.78 7.26 0.61
N LYS A 138 5.21 6.68 -0.45
CA LYS A 138 5.72 5.45 -1.06
C LYS A 138 7.11 5.72 -1.66
N ARG A 139 8.00 4.75 -1.54
CA ARG A 139 9.34 4.82 -2.15
C ARG A 139 9.28 4.31 -3.59
N GLY A 140 10.09 4.91 -4.48
CA GLY A 140 10.19 4.50 -5.88
C GLY A 140 9.00 4.89 -6.76
N ILE A 141 8.16 5.82 -6.31
CA ILE A 141 7.11 6.44 -7.13
C ILE A 141 7.69 7.61 -7.94
N HIS A 142 7.06 7.95 -9.07
CA HIS A 142 7.51 9.06 -9.92
C HIS A 142 7.47 10.39 -9.14
N PRO A 143 8.52 11.24 -9.23
CA PRO A 143 8.56 12.52 -8.52
C PRO A 143 7.31 13.38 -8.75
N ASP A 144 6.82 13.47 -9.99
CA ASP A 144 5.60 14.22 -10.32
C ASP A 144 4.36 13.76 -9.53
N ASP A 145 4.26 12.48 -9.16
CA ASP A 145 3.14 11.99 -8.36
C ASP A 145 3.26 12.47 -6.91
N LEU A 146 4.49 12.54 -6.38
CA LEU A 146 4.78 13.10 -5.06
C LEU A 146 4.54 14.61 -5.05
N GLU A 147 4.92 15.33 -6.10
CA GLU A 147 4.66 16.78 -6.25
C GLU A 147 3.15 17.05 -6.25
N ARG A 148 2.37 16.33 -7.05
CA ARG A 148 0.90 16.51 -7.05
C ARG A 148 0.25 16.19 -5.70
N GLY A 149 0.74 15.16 -5.01
CA GLY A 149 0.29 14.85 -3.65
C GLY A 149 0.66 15.96 -2.67
N LEU A 150 1.88 16.51 -2.77
CA LEU A 150 2.38 17.57 -1.91
C LEU A 150 1.61 18.87 -2.13
N ASP A 151 1.37 19.24 -3.38
CA ASP A 151 0.55 20.39 -3.76
C ASP A 151 -0.85 20.28 -3.16
N TYR A 152 -1.47 19.10 -3.18
CA TYR A 152 -2.76 18.87 -2.54
C TYR A 152 -2.68 19.08 -1.02
N ALA A 153 -1.70 18.48 -0.34
CA ALA A 153 -1.54 18.58 1.11
C ALA A 153 -1.24 20.01 1.58
N CYS A 154 -0.45 20.74 0.80
CA CYS A 154 -0.01 22.11 1.09
C CYS A 154 -0.97 23.18 0.54
N SER A 155 -1.94 22.80 -0.29
CA SER A 155 -2.91 23.75 -0.83
C SER A 155 -3.82 24.32 0.27
N GLY A 156 -4.20 25.58 0.14
CA GLY A 156 -5.08 26.23 1.10
C GLY A 156 -4.47 26.35 2.50
N ASN A 157 -5.31 26.17 3.53
CA ASN A 157 -4.91 26.24 4.94
C ASN A 157 -4.84 24.83 5.58
N HIS A 158 -4.50 23.81 4.79
CA HIS A 158 -4.49 22.42 5.26
C HIS A 158 -3.25 22.08 6.09
N VAL A 159 -2.07 22.33 5.53
CA VAL A 159 -0.76 22.16 6.17
C VAL A 159 0.10 23.36 5.80
N ASP A 160 0.77 23.97 6.78
CA ASP A 160 1.69 25.08 6.53
C ASP A 160 3.03 24.56 5.98
N CYS A 161 3.16 24.60 4.66
CA CYS A 161 4.36 24.16 3.95
C CYS A 161 5.35 25.28 3.64
N SER A 162 5.21 26.48 4.22
CA SER A 162 6.05 27.65 3.89
C SER A 162 7.56 27.41 4.02
N ASP A 163 7.99 26.66 5.04
CA ASP A 163 9.40 26.37 5.30
C ASP A 163 9.86 24.99 4.78
N ILE A 164 9.00 24.25 4.08
CA ILE A 164 9.20 22.81 3.86
C ILE A 164 10.47 22.49 3.05
N ASP A 165 10.82 23.36 2.10
CA ASP A 165 12.02 23.21 1.26
C ASP A 165 13.33 23.42 2.03
N THR A 166 13.29 24.22 3.10
CA THR A 166 14.47 24.45 3.95
C THR A 166 14.64 23.35 4.99
N LYS A 167 13.53 22.81 5.51
CA LYS A 167 13.51 21.75 6.53
C LYS A 167 13.88 20.38 5.95
N PHE A 168 13.43 20.06 4.73
CA PHE A 168 13.58 18.75 4.15
C PHE A 168 14.24 18.80 2.75
N PRO A 169 15.46 18.23 2.60
CA PRO A 169 16.22 18.32 1.35
C PRO A 169 15.64 17.49 0.20
N THR A 170 14.91 16.41 0.50
CA THR A 170 14.39 15.48 -0.51
C THR A 170 12.86 15.58 -0.62
N ILE A 171 12.32 15.38 -1.82
CA ILE A 171 10.87 15.43 -2.04
C ILE A 171 10.14 14.35 -1.24
N GLU A 172 10.76 13.19 -1.05
CA GLU A 172 10.20 12.10 -0.25
C GLU A 172 10.09 12.49 1.22
N GLU A 173 11.06 13.23 1.76
CA GLU A 173 11.01 13.72 3.14
C GLU A 173 9.99 14.85 3.31
N ARG A 174 9.86 15.74 2.31
CA ARG A 174 8.78 16.75 2.26
C ARG A 174 7.41 16.09 2.26
N ALA A 175 7.22 15.12 1.36
CA ALA A 175 5.97 14.37 1.22
C ALA A 175 5.64 13.55 2.47
N ASP A 176 6.61 12.83 3.06
CA ASP A 176 6.42 12.11 4.33
C ASP A 176 5.84 13.02 5.41
N TRP A 177 6.43 14.21 5.58
CA TRP A 177 5.99 15.16 6.59
C TRP A 177 4.60 15.73 6.27
N ALA A 178 4.41 16.29 5.07
CA ALA A 178 3.15 16.95 4.71
C ALA A 178 1.96 15.98 4.67
N PHE A 179 2.16 14.75 4.17
CA PHE A 179 1.12 13.72 4.15
C PHE A 179 0.73 13.29 5.56
N ASN A 180 1.70 13.19 6.46
CA ASN A 180 1.44 12.86 7.86
C ASN A 180 0.65 13.96 8.56
N GLU A 181 1.08 15.21 8.45
CA GLU A 181 0.39 16.35 9.07
C GLU A 181 -1.05 16.47 8.54
N TYR A 182 -1.24 16.40 7.22
CA TYR A 182 -2.56 16.44 6.61
C TYR A 182 -3.46 15.31 7.10
N TRP A 183 -2.95 14.07 7.09
CA TRP A 183 -3.75 12.91 7.50
C TRP A 183 -4.16 13.01 8.97
N HIS A 184 -3.25 13.37 9.87
CA HIS A 184 -3.59 13.52 11.29
C HIS A 184 -4.60 14.65 11.52
N ALA A 185 -4.50 15.76 10.79
CA ALA A 185 -5.43 16.88 10.91
C ALA A 185 -6.85 16.54 10.42
N TYR A 186 -6.99 15.72 9.36
CA TYR A 186 -8.26 15.53 8.66
C TYR A 186 -8.83 14.11 8.66
N ARG A 187 -8.17 13.11 9.27
CA ARG A 187 -8.64 11.71 9.27
C ARG A 187 -10.04 11.53 9.85
N TYR A 188 -10.43 12.30 10.87
CA TYR A 188 -11.79 12.28 11.44
C TYR A 188 -12.86 12.80 10.47
N SER A 189 -12.48 13.64 9.51
CA SER A 189 -13.36 14.10 8.42
C SER A 189 -13.33 13.19 7.18
N GLY A 190 -12.68 12.02 7.29
CA GLY A 190 -12.60 11.05 6.20
C GLY A 190 -11.41 11.21 5.27
N ALA A 191 -10.39 12.01 5.62
CA ALA A 191 -9.17 12.07 4.84
C ALA A 191 -8.42 10.73 4.84
N THR A 192 -7.95 10.33 3.66
CA THR A 192 -7.20 9.08 3.47
C THR A 192 -5.73 9.35 3.18
N CYS A 193 -4.85 8.51 3.71
CA CYS A 193 -3.43 8.50 3.36
C CYS A 193 -3.20 7.80 2.01
N ASP A 194 -3.56 8.47 0.92
CA ASP A 194 -3.40 7.94 -0.43
C ASP A 194 -2.72 8.93 -1.38
N PHE A 195 -3.12 10.21 -1.34
CA PHE A 195 -2.51 11.29 -2.12
C PHE A 195 -2.28 10.93 -3.59
N GLY A 196 -3.34 10.41 -4.25
CA GLY A 196 -3.25 9.98 -5.65
C GLY A 196 -2.45 8.69 -5.86
N GLY A 197 -2.36 7.86 -4.82
CA GLY A 197 -1.55 6.65 -4.79
C GLY A 197 -0.09 6.86 -4.37
N ALA A 198 0.32 8.10 -4.06
CA ALA A 198 1.69 8.43 -3.65
C ALA A 198 2.02 8.10 -2.18
N ALA A 199 1.03 7.80 -1.35
CA ALA A 199 1.22 7.54 0.08
C ALA A 199 0.62 6.20 0.56
N HIS A 200 1.02 5.77 1.76
CA HIS A 200 0.44 4.64 2.49
C HIS A 200 0.47 4.85 4.01
N LEU A 201 -0.39 4.11 4.74
CA LEU A 201 -0.30 4.03 6.20
C LEU A 201 0.72 2.99 6.63
N LEU A 202 1.56 3.36 7.59
CA LEU A 202 2.47 2.47 8.30
C LEU A 202 2.03 2.36 9.75
N SER A 203 1.95 1.14 10.29
CA SER A 203 1.70 0.98 11.73
C SER A 203 2.96 1.34 12.51
N THR A 204 2.81 2.15 13.55
CA THR A 204 3.94 2.58 14.41
C THR A 204 4.54 1.42 15.22
N ASN A 205 3.80 0.31 15.36
CA ASN A 205 4.24 -0.90 16.06
C ASN A 205 5.04 -1.87 15.18
N GLN A 206 5.15 -1.63 13.87
CA GLN A 206 5.97 -2.46 13.00
C GLN A 206 7.43 -2.01 13.08
N THR A 207 8.28 -2.87 13.63
CA THR A 207 9.73 -2.79 13.46
C THR A 207 10.02 -2.68 11.96
N PRO A 208 10.88 -1.74 11.51
CA PRO A 208 11.15 -1.59 10.08
C PRO A 208 11.57 -2.95 9.50
N PRO A 209 11.03 -3.35 8.35
CA PRO A 209 11.47 -4.58 7.70
C PRO A 209 12.99 -4.47 7.50
N THR A 210 13.73 -5.35 8.16
CA THR A 210 15.16 -5.54 7.90
C THR A 210 15.30 -5.76 6.40
N PRO A 211 16.02 -4.91 5.66
CA PRO A 211 16.31 -5.21 4.27
C PRO A 211 17.09 -6.51 4.24
N SER A 212 16.49 -7.56 3.68
CA SER A 212 17.20 -8.81 3.37
C SER A 212 18.29 -8.45 2.36
N LEU A 213 19.53 -8.47 2.83
CA LEU A 213 20.72 -8.29 2.01
C LEU A 213 20.95 -9.56 1.18
N ASP A 214 20.04 -9.89 0.25
CA ASP A 214 20.33 -10.85 -0.82
C ASP A 214 21.06 -10.12 -1.93
N GLN A 215 22.35 -9.87 -1.68
CA GLN A 215 23.22 -9.32 -2.69
C GLN A 215 23.79 -10.47 -3.51
N HIS A 216 23.30 -10.58 -4.74
CA HIS A 216 23.86 -11.40 -5.80
C HIS A 216 25.38 -11.21 -5.88
N LEU A 217 26.13 -12.21 -5.41
CA LEU A 217 27.57 -12.28 -5.56
C LEU A 217 27.89 -12.69 -6.99
N HIS A 218 27.95 -11.71 -7.89
CA HIS A 218 28.58 -11.93 -9.20
C HIS A 218 30.11 -11.94 -9.00
N LEU A 219 30.68 -13.14 -8.96
CA LEU A 219 32.12 -13.36 -9.05
C LEU A 219 32.62 -12.84 -10.41
N ALA A 220 33.10 -11.60 -10.41
CA ALA A 220 33.89 -11.07 -11.51
C ALA A 220 35.30 -11.67 -11.43
N THR A 221 35.57 -12.67 -12.27
CA THR A 221 36.94 -13.12 -12.55
C THR A 221 37.67 -12.00 -13.28
N SER A 222 38.61 -11.32 -12.61
CA SER A 222 39.45 -10.28 -13.22
C SER A 222 40.89 -10.77 -13.40
N PRO A 223 41.56 -10.44 -14.51
CA PRO A 223 42.93 -10.87 -14.80
C PRO A 223 43.91 -9.80 -14.29
N PHE A 224 44.11 -9.69 -12.97
CA PHE A 224 45.05 -8.71 -12.42
C PHE A 224 46.03 -9.34 -11.41
N SER A 225 47.26 -8.78 -11.40
CA SER A 225 48.40 -9.18 -10.56
C SER A 225 48.08 -9.14 -9.05
N PRO A 226 48.64 -10.05 -8.22
CA PRO A 226 48.31 -10.21 -6.80
C PRO A 226 48.47 -8.93 -5.95
N VAL A 227 49.37 -8.00 -6.32
CA VAL A 227 49.55 -6.73 -5.61
C VAL A 227 48.36 -5.78 -5.84
N MET A 228 47.77 -5.79 -7.03
CA MET A 228 46.60 -4.96 -7.35
C MET A 228 45.36 -5.46 -6.60
N ILE A 229 45.21 -6.79 -6.43
CA ILE A 229 44.08 -7.38 -5.70
C ILE A 229 44.05 -6.86 -4.25
N VAL A 230 45.20 -6.85 -3.56
CA VAL A 230 45.29 -6.39 -2.17
C VAL A 230 44.90 -4.92 -2.04
N VAL A 231 45.38 -4.05 -2.95
CA VAL A 231 45.04 -2.62 -2.95
C VAL A 231 43.55 -2.42 -3.20
N TRP A 232 42.96 -3.10 -4.19
CA TRP A 232 41.52 -3.01 -4.47
C TRP A 232 40.65 -3.58 -3.35
N CYS A 233 41.11 -4.59 -2.60
CA CYS A 233 40.43 -5.05 -1.40
C CYS A 233 40.41 -3.98 -0.30
N PHE A 234 41.53 -3.32 -0.01
CA PHE A 234 41.56 -2.25 1.00
C PHE A 234 40.72 -1.04 0.58
N VAL A 235 40.78 -0.64 -0.70
CA VAL A 235 39.95 0.45 -1.24
C VAL A 235 38.46 0.08 -1.19
N GLY A 236 38.10 -1.16 -1.55
CA GLY A 236 36.73 -1.65 -1.48
C GLY A 236 36.18 -1.71 -0.05
N VAL A 237 36.99 -2.15 0.91
CA VAL A 237 36.61 -2.17 2.34
C VAL A 237 36.46 -0.75 2.88
N ALA A 238 37.39 0.16 2.58
CA ALA A 238 37.30 1.55 3.01
C ALA A 238 36.07 2.25 2.40
N ALA A 239 35.83 2.07 1.11
CA ALA A 239 34.64 2.60 0.43
C ALA A 239 33.34 2.00 1.01
N GLY A 240 33.31 0.69 1.28
CA GLY A 240 32.18 0.02 1.91
C GLY A 240 31.88 0.57 3.31
N ILE A 241 32.91 0.77 4.14
CA ILE A 241 32.77 1.37 5.47
C ILE A 241 32.21 2.79 5.36
N ILE A 242 32.72 3.62 4.43
CA ILE A 242 32.22 4.98 4.21
C ILE A 242 30.74 4.96 3.82
N VAL A 243 30.33 4.07 2.91
CA VAL A 243 28.92 3.94 2.51
C VAL A 243 28.03 3.56 3.70
N VAL A 244 28.45 2.60 4.53
CA VAL A 244 27.70 2.17 5.72
C VAL A 244 27.60 3.30 6.75
N VAL A 245 28.68 4.04 7.00
CA VAL A 245 28.69 5.17 7.93
C VAL A 245 27.80 6.30 7.43
N VAL A 246 27.88 6.65 6.14
CA VAL A 246 27.03 7.69 5.53
C VAL A 246 25.56 7.27 5.54
N ALA A 247 25.25 6.02 5.21
CA ALA A 247 23.89 5.48 5.29
C ALA A 247 23.37 5.51 6.74
N GLY A 248 24.19 5.09 7.71
CA GLY A 248 23.88 5.15 9.13
C GLY A 248 23.59 6.57 9.62
N MET A 249 24.44 7.54 9.25
CA MET A 249 24.22 8.96 9.56
C MET A 249 22.92 9.49 8.93
N ARG A 250 22.61 9.13 7.68
CA ARG A 250 21.35 9.50 7.03
C ARG A 250 20.13 8.89 7.72
N ILE A 251 20.22 7.63 8.15
CA ILE A 251 19.14 6.95 8.89
C ILE A 251 18.93 7.63 10.25
N LEU A 252 20.00 7.95 10.97
CA LEU A 252 19.92 8.64 12.26
C LEU A 252 19.34 10.05 12.13
N ALA A 253 19.77 10.82 11.13
CA ALA A 253 19.22 12.15 10.85
C ALA A 253 17.72 12.08 10.48
N ARG A 254 17.32 11.08 9.68
CA ARG A 254 15.89 10.80 9.40
C ARG A 254 15.12 10.45 10.66
N HIS A 255 15.68 9.59 11.52
CA HIS A 255 15.06 9.22 12.80
C HIS A 255 14.89 10.41 13.74
N GLN A 256 15.88 11.32 13.79
CA GLN A 256 15.79 12.53 14.58
C GLN A 256 14.72 13.47 14.04
N ARG A 257 14.67 13.71 12.72
CA ARG A 257 13.63 14.56 12.10
C ARG A 257 12.22 14.00 12.23
N ARG A 258 12.06 12.67 12.26
CA ARG A 258 10.75 12.05 12.58
C ARG A 258 10.25 12.36 14.00
N LYS A 259 11.13 12.73 14.93
CA LYS A 259 10.70 13.19 16.27
C LYS A 259 10.15 14.62 16.26
N GLU A 260 10.39 15.38 15.20
CA GLU A 260 9.86 16.73 14.99
C GLU A 260 8.49 16.71 14.30
N TYR A 261 8.00 15.54 13.89
CA TYR A 261 6.64 15.40 13.39
C TYR A 261 5.68 15.72 14.53
N SER A 262 4.56 16.39 14.21
CA SER A 262 3.63 16.82 15.24
C SER A 262 3.23 15.61 16.09
N PRO A 263 3.35 15.69 17.43
CA PRO A 263 2.82 14.64 18.29
C PRO A 263 1.33 14.52 17.99
N LEU A 264 0.83 13.28 18.06
CA LEU A 264 -0.58 12.96 17.90
C LEU A 264 -1.42 14.03 18.60
N MET A 265 -2.22 14.78 17.84
CA MET A 265 -3.24 15.62 18.44
C MET A 265 -4.17 14.69 19.20
N THR A 266 -3.96 14.57 20.51
CA THR A 266 -4.92 13.96 21.40
C THR A 266 -6.09 14.93 21.43
N VAL A 267 -7.10 14.64 20.62
CA VAL A 267 -8.40 15.26 20.80
C VAL A 267 -8.89 14.75 22.16
N ASN A 268 -8.95 15.66 23.14
CA ASN A 268 -9.68 15.38 24.37
C ASN A 268 -11.14 15.18 23.97
N VAL A 269 -11.59 13.93 23.98
CA VAL A 269 -13.00 13.53 23.88
C VAL A 269 -13.70 13.87 25.19
#